data_AF-A0A6L5B9N2-F1
#
_entry.id   AF-A0A6L5B9N2-F1
#
_cell.length_a   1.000
_cell.length_b   1.000
_cell.length_c   1.000
_cell.angle_alpha   90.00
_cell.angle_beta   90.00
_cell.angle_gamma   90.00
#
_symmetry.space_group_name_H-M   'P 1'
#
loop_
_entity.id
_entity.type
_entity.pdbx_description
1 polymer ?
#
loop_
_entity_poly.entity_id
_entity_poly.type
_entity_poly.pdbx_seq_one_letter_code
_entity_poly.pdbx_strand_id
1 'polypeptide(L)'
;MFIENHCFFLVDNLGLYTCITKKNMYTVKSFGIRRNEKIACYVTVRGDKAMQLLESGLKVKEYELLRKNFSDTGCFGFGIQEHIDL
;
A
#
# COMPACT_ATOMS: atom_id res chain seq x y z
N MET A 1 -15.48 4.02 2.63
CA MET A 1 -15.83 2.87 1.77
C MET A 1 -15.85 3.31 0.30
N PHE A 2 -14.77 3.97 -0.15
CA PHE A 2 -14.60 4.56 -1.48
C PHE A 2 -13.19 4.26 -2.02
N ILE A 3 -12.56 3.21 -1.50
CA ILE A 3 -11.12 2.93 -1.70
C ILE A 3 -10.89 2.27 -3.08
N GLU A 4 -11.91 1.67 -3.69
CA GLU A 4 -11.76 0.93 -4.93
C GLU A 4 -11.34 1.80 -6.13
N ASN A 5 -11.86 3.02 -6.26
CA ASN A 5 -11.63 3.81 -7.49
C ASN A 5 -10.31 4.61 -7.48
N HIS A 6 -9.89 5.15 -6.33
CA HIS A 6 -8.70 6.01 -6.27
C HIS A 6 -7.40 5.20 -6.16
N CYS A 7 -7.41 4.09 -5.42
CA CYS A 7 -6.23 3.27 -5.18
C CYS A 7 -5.84 2.45 -6.42
N PHE A 8 -6.83 2.02 -7.21
CA PHE A 8 -6.61 1.30 -8.48
C PHE A 8 -5.95 2.21 -9.52
N PHE A 9 -6.44 3.44 -9.66
CA PHE A 9 -5.90 4.41 -10.62
C PHE A 9 -4.45 4.82 -10.34
N LEU A 10 -4.06 4.94 -9.07
CA LEU A 10 -2.69 5.30 -8.70
C LEU A 10 -1.68 4.20 -9.05
N VAL A 11 -2.09 2.95 -8.86
CA VAL A 11 -1.27 1.78 -9.15
C VAL A 11 -1.12 1.56 -10.66
N ASP A 12 -2.19 1.79 -11.43
CA ASP A 12 -2.15 1.71 -12.89
C ASP A 12 -1.34 2.83 -13.54
N ASN A 13 -1.26 4.03 -12.95
CA ASN A 13 -0.39 5.11 -13.44
C ASN A 13 1.11 4.78 -13.34
N LEU A 14 1.51 3.87 -12.44
CA LEU A 14 2.88 3.33 -12.39
C LEU A 14 3.13 2.25 -13.48
N GLY A 15 2.10 1.91 -14.27
CA GLY A 15 2.18 1.52 -15.67
C GLY A 15 2.57 0.08 -16.02
N LEU A 16 3.07 -0.74 -15.09
CA LEU A 16 3.71 -2.02 -15.47
C LEU A 16 3.42 -3.23 -14.56
N TYR A 17 2.45 -3.12 -13.63
CA TYR A 17 2.15 -4.21 -12.70
C TYR A 17 0.65 -4.46 -12.57
N THR A 18 0.23 -5.72 -12.72
CA THR A 18 -1.15 -6.13 -12.44
C THR A 18 -1.40 -6.05 -10.93
N CYS A 19 -2.29 -5.15 -10.52
CA CYS A 19 -2.67 -5.02 -9.12
C CYS A 19 -3.46 -6.23 -8.64
N ILE A 20 -3.07 -6.78 -7.48
CA ILE A 20 -3.75 -7.94 -6.91
C ILE A 20 -4.78 -7.44 -5.91
N THR A 21 -6.04 -7.80 -6.14
CA THR A 21 -7.15 -7.46 -5.25
C THR A 21 -7.27 -8.51 -4.14
N LYS A 22 -7.34 -8.05 -2.89
CA LYS A 22 -7.55 -8.87 -1.70
C LYS A 22 -9.05 -8.94 -1.40
N LYS A 23 -9.57 -10.17 -1.34
CA LYS A 23 -10.94 -10.45 -0.89
C LYS A 23 -10.99 -10.58 0.63
N ASN A 24 -12.10 -10.15 1.23
CA ASN A 24 -12.32 -10.32 2.66
C ASN A 24 -12.71 -11.75 3.04
N MET A 25 -12.20 -12.24 4.17
CA MET A 25 -12.59 -13.54 4.72
C MET A 25 -13.83 -13.48 5.62
N TYR A 26 -14.11 -12.33 6.23
CA TYR A 26 -15.16 -12.16 7.24
C TYR A 26 -16.13 -11.04 6.89
N THR A 27 -17.38 -11.16 7.35
CA THR A 27 -18.34 -10.05 7.28
C THR A 27 -18.23 -9.24 8.55
N VAL A 28 -17.95 -7.95 8.44
CA VAL A 28 -17.90 -7.04 9.60
C VAL A 28 -18.88 -5.90 9.38
N LYS A 29 -20.02 -5.95 10.10
CA LYS A 29 -21.15 -5.03 9.91
C LYS A 29 -20.81 -3.58 10.27
N SER A 30 -19.96 -3.35 11.27
CA SER A 30 -19.54 -2.00 11.69
C SER A 30 -18.75 -1.26 10.61
N PHE A 31 -17.90 -1.98 9.87
CA PHE A 31 -17.18 -1.43 8.71
C PHE A 31 -17.98 -1.55 7.41
N GLY A 32 -19.19 -2.12 7.47
CA GLY A 32 -20.09 -2.36 6.34
C GLY A 32 -19.55 -3.30 5.26
N ILE A 33 -18.61 -4.19 5.61
CA ILE A 33 -17.94 -5.06 4.64
C ILE A 33 -18.54 -6.47 4.63
N ARG A 34 -18.78 -7.02 3.43
CA ARG A 34 -19.30 -8.37 3.24
C ARG A 34 -18.20 -9.38 2.92
N ARG A 35 -18.46 -10.65 3.21
CA ARG A 35 -17.55 -11.75 2.89
C ARG A 35 -17.29 -11.83 1.39
N ASN A 36 -16.04 -12.10 1.01
CA ASN A 36 -15.55 -12.21 -0.37
C ASN A 36 -15.60 -10.92 -1.21
N GLU A 37 -15.93 -9.78 -0.60
CA GLU A 37 -15.84 -8.47 -1.23
C GLU A 37 -14.37 -8.04 -1.38
N LYS A 38 -14.05 -7.31 -2.45
CA LYS A 38 -12.71 -6.74 -2.66
C LYS A 38 -12.59 -5.48 -1.79
N ILE A 39 -11.48 -5.36 -1.06
CA ILE A 39 -11.29 -4.23 -0.13
C ILE A 39 -9.98 -3.50 -0.40
N ALA A 40 -8.93 -4.25 -0.69
CA ALA A 40 -7.59 -3.72 -0.79
C ALA A 40 -6.94 -4.19 -2.10
N CYS A 41 -6.10 -3.34 -2.66
CA CYS A 41 -5.21 -3.66 -3.75
C CYS A 41 -3.78 -3.62 -3.22
N TYR A 42 -2.93 -4.54 -3.68
CA TYR A 42 -1.51 -4.50 -3.39
C TYR A 42 -0.71 -4.85 -4.63
N VAL A 43 0.52 -4.34 -4.68
CA VAL A 43 1.49 -4.63 -5.74
C VAL A 43 2.81 -5.01 -5.10
N THR A 44 3.48 -5.99 -5.71
CA THR A 44 4.86 -6.32 -5.36
C THR A 44 5.77 -5.73 -6.44
N VAL A 45 6.54 -4.72 -6.08
CA VAL A 45 7.55 -4.10 -6.96
C VAL A 45 8.93 -4.61 -6.56
N ARG A 46 9.81 -4.82 -7.55
CA ARG A 46 11.19 -5.29 -7.37
C ARG A 46 12.13 -4.51 -8.31
N GLY A 47 13.43 -4.55 -8.01
CA GLY A 47 14.47 -3.89 -8.82
C GLY A 47 14.50 -2.37 -8.66
N ASP A 48 15.00 -1.66 -9.67
CA ASP A 48 15.28 -0.22 -9.61
C ASP A 48 14.04 0.62 -9.31
N LYS A 49 12.88 0.20 -9.80
CA LYS A 49 11.60 0.87 -9.52
C LYS A 49 11.22 0.81 -8.05
N ALA A 50 11.55 -0.28 -7.36
CA ALA A 50 11.31 -0.38 -5.93
C ALA A 50 12.21 0.58 -5.15
N MET A 51 13.45 0.78 -5.61
CA MET A 51 14.38 1.74 -5.01
C MET A 51 13.89 3.18 -5.19
N GLN A 52 13.42 3.54 -6.38
CA GLN A 52 12.84 4.86 -6.64
C GLN A 52 11.62 5.14 -5.75
N LEU A 53 10.69 4.18 -5.66
CA LEU A 53 9.52 4.31 -4.78
C LEU A 53 9.90 4.40 -3.30
N LEU A 54 10.93 3.66 -2.89
CA LEU A 54 11.43 3.71 -1.52
C LEU A 54 12.04 5.08 -1.21
N GLU A 55 12.83 5.65 -2.14
CA GLU A 55 13.45 6.96 -1.98
C GLU A 55 12.41 8.08 -1.91
N SER A 56 11.43 8.09 -2.82
CA SER A 56 10.29 9.01 -2.75
C SER A 56 9.53 8.85 -1.43
N GLY A 57 9.23 7.62 -1.01
CA GLY A 57 8.50 7.37 0.24
C GLY A 57 9.26 7.77 1.50
N LEU A 58 10.58 7.59 1.53
CA LEU A 58 11.42 8.02 2.65
C LEU A 58 11.55 9.55 2.70
N LYS A 59 11.55 10.22 1.56
CA LYS A 59 11.55 11.69 1.49
C LYS A 59 10.31 12.28 2.16
N VAL A 60 9.13 11.68 1.97
CA VAL A 60 7.87 12.09 2.63
C VAL A 60 7.95 11.91 4.16
N LYS A 61 8.76 10.96 4.63
CA LYS A 61 9.00 10.72 6.05
C LYS A 61 10.23 11.43 6.60
N GLU A 62 10.81 12.35 5.85
CA GLU A 62 12.03 13.08 6.23
C GLU A 62 13.18 12.15 6.64
N TYR A 63 13.21 10.94 6.06
CA TYR A 63 14.14 9.85 6.39
C TYR A 63 14.12 9.39 7.86
N GLU A 64 13.08 9.73 8.62
CA GLU A 64 12.92 9.30 10.01
C GLU A 64 11.96 8.11 10.15
N LEU A 65 12.44 7.07 10.81
CA LEU A 65 11.65 5.87 11.12
C LEU A 65 11.80 5.49 12.60
N LEU A 66 10.67 5.18 13.22
CA LEU A 66 10.64 4.69 14.60
C LEU A 66 11.14 3.25 14.66
N ARG A 67 11.84 2.88 15.73
CA ARG A 67 12.38 1.52 15.91
C ARG A 67 11.31 0.43 15.85
N LYS A 68 10.07 0.72 16.25
CA LYS A 68 8.92 -0.19 16.17
C LYS A 68 8.53 -0.60 14.75
N ASN A 69 8.99 0.13 13.74
CA ASN A 69 8.72 -0.15 12.33
C ASN A 69 9.65 -1.23 11.77
N PHE A 70 10.70 -1.58 12.50
CA PHE A 70 11.64 -2.63 12.13
C PHE A 70 11.23 -3.93 12.82
N SER A 71 11.11 -4.98 12.01
CA SER A 71 10.88 -6.35 12.47
C SER A 71 12.21 -7.05 12.78
N ASP A 72 12.15 -8.09 13.61
CA ASP A 72 13.31 -8.89 14.00
C ASP A 72 13.94 -9.65 12.81
N THR A 73 13.18 -9.86 11.73
CA THR A 73 13.65 -10.50 10.49
C THR A 73 14.37 -9.54 9.54
N GLY A 74 14.59 -8.27 9.94
CA GLY A 74 15.24 -7.26 9.11
C GLY A 74 14.34 -6.64 8.03
N CYS A 75 13.03 -6.86 8.10
CA CYS A 75 12.05 -6.14 7.27
C CYS A 75 11.58 -4.87 7.98
N PHE A 76 11.23 -3.84 7.22
CA PHE A 76 10.65 -2.62 7.76
C PHE A 76 9.44 -2.17 6.94
N GLY A 77 8.56 -1.39 7.55
CA GLY A 77 7.39 -0.83 6.87
C GLY A 77 7.00 0.52 7.43
N PHE A 78 6.41 1.36 6.59
CA PHE A 78 5.88 2.66 6.96
C PHE A 78 4.56 2.93 6.25
N GLY A 79 3.70 3.71 6.90
CA GLY A 79 2.43 4.15 6.35
C GLY A 79 2.52 5.58 5.82
N ILE A 80 2.05 5.79 4.59
CA ILE A 80 1.83 7.10 3.99
C ILE A 80 0.32 7.32 3.87
N GLN A 81 -0.16 8.46 4.35
CA GLN A 81 -1.57 8.80 4.34
C GLN A 81 -1.99 9.52 3.06
N GLU A 82 -1.08 10.32 2.49
CA GLU A 82 -1.30 11.11 1.28
C GLU A 82 -0.40 10.64 0.14
N HIS A 83 -1.01 10.34 -1.00
CA HIS A 83 -0.31 9.84 -2.17
C HIS A 83 0.18 10.95 -3.11
N ILE A 84 -0.11 12.21 -2.80
CA ILE A 84 0.21 13.36 -3.66
C ILE A 84 1.73 13.63 -3.67
N ASP A 85 2.40 13.30 -2.57
CA ASP A 85 3.84 13.50 -2.41
C ASP A 85 4.69 12.32 -2.93
N LEU A 86 4.06 11.33 -3.59
CA LEU A 86 4.71 10.12 -4.13
C LEU A 86 5.11 10.27 -5.60
#